data_AF-A0A6V7W1A9-F1
#
_entry.id   AF-A0A6V7W1A9-F1
#
_cell.length_a   1.000
_cell.length_b   1.000
_cell.length_c   1.000
_cell.angle_alpha   90.00
_cell.angle_beta   90.00
_cell.angle_gamma   90.00
#
_symmetry.space_group_name_H-M   'P 1'
#
loop_
_entity.id
_entity.type
_entity.pdbx_description
1 polymer ?
#
loop_
_entity_poly.entity_id
_entity_poly.type
_entity_poly.pdbx_seq_one_letter_code
_entity_poly.pdbx_strand_id
1 'polypeptide(L)'
;MTISYTGDICSTRYWSFLRVIFRWRGSIWKSVLTELFIWLTLYYLIMAIYVTLLDEKRKNNFAHLAQYTGITADYIPLTFMLGFFVKIVVERWNNMFANIGFVDSVAHAVCSVVRGSDSKTIKTRRNIMRYLCLMQILVLRDISVRVRKCFPTMQTLISAGKFLCLF
;
A
#
# COMPACT_ATOMS: atom_id res chain seq x y z
N MET A 1 -6.45 -2.28 2.62
CA MET A 1 -7.46 -1.32 3.11
C MET A 1 -6.69 -0.08 3.53
N THR A 2 -7.09 1.11 3.07
CA THR A 2 -6.50 2.37 3.52
C THR A 2 -6.92 2.61 4.97
N ILE A 3 -5.99 3.07 5.80
CA ILE A 3 -6.24 3.31 7.22
C ILE A 3 -6.01 4.78 7.47
N SER A 4 -7.11 5.51 7.69
CA SER A 4 -7.06 6.90 8.12
C SER A 4 -6.74 6.95 9.61
N TYR A 5 -5.70 7.70 9.96
CA TYR A 5 -5.32 8.01 11.34
C TYR A 5 -5.15 9.52 11.55
N THR A 6 -5.57 10.33 10.58
CA THR A 6 -5.46 11.80 10.61
C THR A 6 -6.09 12.37 11.87
N GLY A 7 -7.29 11.92 12.25
CA GLY A 7 -7.99 12.36 13.45
C GLY A 7 -7.27 12.03 14.77
N ASP A 8 -6.51 10.93 14.80
CA ASP A 8 -5.75 10.51 16.00
C ASP A 8 -4.50 11.36 16.22
N ILE A 9 -3.99 12.02 15.16
CA ILE A 9 -2.79 12.87 15.19
C ILE A 9 -3.14 14.36 15.22
N CYS A 10 -4.41 14.74 15.05
CA CYS A 10 -4.85 16.14 15.12
C CYS A 10 -4.53 16.85 16.45
N SER A 11 -4.28 16.10 17.53
CA SER A 11 -3.88 16.66 18.83
C SER A 11 -2.38 16.50 19.08
N THR A 12 -1.71 17.60 19.41
CA THR A 12 -0.27 17.69 19.71
C THR A 12 0.16 17.05 21.04
N ARG A 13 -0.71 16.26 21.68
CA ARG A 13 -0.38 15.52 22.91
C ARG A 13 0.75 14.52 22.64
N TYR A 14 1.74 14.47 23.53
CA TYR A 14 2.85 13.50 23.46
C TYR A 14 2.39 12.04 23.35
N TRP A 15 1.26 11.70 23.99
CA TRP A 15 0.65 10.36 23.95
C TRP A 15 0.01 9.99 22.61
N SER A 16 -0.31 10.96 21.75
CA SER A 16 -0.95 10.70 20.44
C SER A 16 -0.05 9.85 19.55
N PHE A 17 1.26 10.13 19.54
CA PHE A 17 2.23 9.38 18.76
C PHE A 17 2.42 7.94 19.26
N LEU A 18 2.51 7.75 20.58
CA LEU A 18 2.59 6.42 21.20
C LEU A 18 1.37 5.56 20.86
N ARG A 19 0.18 6.15 20.85
CA ARG A 19 -1.07 5.46 20.46
C ARG A 19 -1.02 4.93 19.03
N VAL A 20 -0.39 5.66 18.10
CA VAL A 20 -0.26 5.25 16.70
C VAL A 20 0.72 4.08 16.56
N ILE A 21 1.85 4.10 17.29
CA ILE A 21 2.84 3.01 17.26
C ILE A 21 2.23 1.67 17.71
N PHE A 22 1.40 1.69 18.75
CA PHE A 22 0.78 0.47 19.29
C PHE A 22 -0.51 0.05 18.56
N ARG A 23 -0.92 0.74 17.49
CA ARG A 23 -2.07 0.32 16.69
C ARG A 23 -1.74 -1.01 15.99
N TRP A 24 -2.71 -1.91 15.84
CA TRP A 24 -2.49 -3.20 15.16
C TRP A 24 -2.84 -3.19 13.67
N ARG A 25 -3.93 -2.52 13.30
CA ARG A 25 -4.39 -2.48 11.90
C ARG A 25 -3.44 -1.59 11.08
N GLY A 26 -2.73 -2.20 10.14
CA GLY A 26 -1.80 -1.55 9.20
C GLY A 26 -0.54 -0.97 9.83
N SER A 27 -0.17 -1.46 11.02
CA SER A 27 1.08 -1.07 11.65
C SER A 27 2.26 -1.89 11.16
N ILE A 28 3.45 -1.36 11.43
CA ILE A 28 4.73 -2.02 11.19
C ILE A 28 4.77 -3.39 11.86
N TRP A 29 4.21 -3.52 13.07
CA TRP A 29 4.13 -4.78 13.81
C TRP A 29 3.45 -5.87 12.99
N LYS A 30 2.31 -5.60 12.36
CA LYS A 30 1.63 -6.61 11.55
C LYS A 30 2.45 -7.06 10.34
N SER A 31 3.29 -6.18 9.78
CA SER A 31 4.12 -6.50 8.62
C SER A 31 5.39 -7.27 9.01
N VAL A 32 6.03 -6.88 10.12
CA VAL A 32 7.38 -7.35 10.49
C VAL A 32 7.34 -8.54 11.45
N LEU A 33 6.26 -8.75 12.19
CA LEU A 33 6.23 -9.74 13.29
C LEU A 33 6.50 -11.17 12.80
N THR A 34 6.04 -11.56 11.62
CA THR A 34 6.36 -12.88 11.04
C THR A 34 7.85 -13.03 10.74
N GLU A 35 8.47 -12.02 10.12
CA GLU A 35 9.90 -12.01 9.79
C GLU A 35 10.76 -11.97 11.07
N LEU A 36 10.35 -11.16 12.05
CA LEU A 36 10.99 -11.08 13.36
C LEU A 36 10.96 -12.41 14.10
N PHE A 37 9.82 -13.12 14.08
CA PHE A 37 9.70 -14.42 14.71
C PHE A 37 10.63 -15.46 14.07
N ILE A 38 10.72 -15.48 12.74
CA ILE A 38 11.66 -16.34 12.01
C ILE A 38 13.11 -15.99 12.39
N TRP A 39 13.45 -14.70 12.40
CA TRP A 39 14.79 -14.23 12.76
C TRP A 39 15.18 -14.62 14.19
N LEU A 40 14.30 -14.40 15.18
CA LEU A 40 14.53 -14.77 16.57
C LEU A 40 14.69 -16.29 16.72
N THR A 41 13.86 -17.07 16.04
CA THR A 41 13.94 -18.54 16.10
C THR A 41 15.30 -19.03 15.58
N LEU A 42 15.76 -18.50 14.43
CA LEU A 42 17.07 -18.83 13.88
C LEU A 42 18.21 -18.39 14.79
N TYR A 43 18.13 -17.17 15.35
CA TYR A 43 19.12 -16.65 16.27
C TYR A 43 19.28 -17.53 17.51
N TYR A 44 18.16 -17.87 18.17
CA TYR A 44 18.18 -18.74 19.36
C TYR A 44 18.59 -20.17 19.02
N LEU A 45 18.26 -20.69 17.83
CA LEU A 45 18.73 -21.99 17.38
C LEU A 45 20.25 -22.01 17.21
N ILE A 46 20.84 -20.99 16.59
CA ILE A 46 22.30 -20.86 16.47
C ILE A 46 22.94 -20.72 17.85
N MET A 47 22.34 -19.93 18.74
CA MET A 47 22.81 -19.77 20.12
C MET A 47 22.78 -21.11 20.88
N ALA A 48 21.69 -21.89 20.76
CA ALA A 48 21.58 -23.20 21.38
C ALA A 48 22.69 -24.15 20.87
N ILE A 49 22.91 -24.23 19.55
CA ILE A 49 23.98 -25.03 18.95
C ILE A 49 25.35 -24.59 19.47
N TYR A 50 25.61 -23.28 19.54
CA TYR A 50 26.87 -22.75 20.05
C TYR A 50 27.11 -23.15 21.51
N VAL A 51 26.08 -23.08 22.36
CA VAL A 51 26.21 -23.39 23.79
C VAL A 51 26.32 -24.89 24.05
N THR A 52 25.48 -25.73 23.42
CA THR A 52 25.33 -27.15 23.80
C THR A 52 26.15 -28.12 22.95
N LEU A 53 26.41 -27.82 21.67
CA LEU A 53 26.99 -28.78 20.72
C LEU A 53 28.44 -28.47 20.32
N LEU A 54 28.93 -27.26 20.59
CA LEU A 54 30.21 -26.77 20.08
C LEU A 54 31.35 -26.91 21.09
N ASP A 55 32.37 -27.68 20.73
CA ASP A 55 33.65 -27.77 21.47
C ASP A 55 34.46 -26.47 21.41
N GLU A 56 35.39 -26.27 22.35
CA GLU A 56 36.21 -25.04 22.43
C GLU A 56 36.92 -24.67 21.13
N LYS A 57 37.53 -25.64 20.43
CA LYS A 57 38.18 -25.38 19.13
C LYS A 57 37.20 -24.86 18.08
N ARG A 58 35.98 -25.41 18.04
CA ARG A 58 34.94 -25.01 17.09
C ARG A 58 34.31 -23.66 17.47
N LYS A 59 34.21 -23.37 18.78
CA LYS A 59 33.79 -22.04 19.29
C LYS A 59 34.76 -20.95 18.85
N ASN A 60 36.07 -21.20 18.89
CA ASN A 60 37.06 -20.23 18.43
C ASN A 60 36.93 -19.95 16.92
N ASN A 61 36.76 -21.00 16.11
CA ASN A 61 36.51 -20.83 14.67
C ASN A 61 35.21 -20.06 14.38
N PHE A 62 34.15 -20.33 15.13
CA PHE A 62 32.88 -19.60 15.01
C PHE A 62 33.04 -18.12 15.39
N ALA A 63 33.85 -17.81 16.41
CA ALA A 63 34.14 -16.42 16.79
C ALA A 63 34.85 -15.65 15.67
N HIS A 64 35.84 -16.26 15.02
CA HIS A 64 36.49 -15.68 13.84
C HIS A 64 35.51 -15.45 12.69
N LEU A 65 34.60 -16.40 12.43
CA LEU A 65 33.56 -16.25 11.41
C LEU A 65 32.61 -15.09 11.75
N ALA A 66 32.12 -15.02 12.99
CA ALA A 66 31.23 -13.97 13.45
C ALA A 66 31.87 -12.58 13.31
N GLN A 67 33.14 -12.45 13.70
CA GLN A 67 33.91 -11.22 13.55
C GLN A 67 34.06 -10.81 12.08
N TYR A 68 34.39 -11.76 11.20
CA TYR A 68 34.49 -11.51 9.76
C TYR A 68 33.15 -11.03 9.18
N THR A 69 32.04 -11.66 9.58
CA THR A 69 30.70 -11.24 9.11
C THR A 69 30.29 -9.88 9.65
N GLY A 70 30.68 -9.52 10.88
CA GLY A 70 30.39 -8.21 11.48
C GLY A 70 31.04 -7.07 10.70
N ILE A 71 32.33 -7.19 10.40
CA ILE A 71 33.06 -6.19 9.61
C ILE A 71 32.46 -6.04 8.20
N THR A 72 32.07 -7.17 7.59
CA THR A 72 31.45 -7.17 6.25
C THR A 72 30.06 -6.52 6.25
N ALA A 73 29.28 -6.70 7.33
CA ALA A 73 27.96 -6.10 7.45
C ALA A 73 28.02 -4.57 7.55
N ASP A 74 28.99 -4.03 8.29
CA ASP A 74 29.18 -2.58 8.46
C ASP A 74 29.68 -1.88 7.20
N TYR A 75 30.33 -2.61 6.29
CA TYR A 75 30.85 -2.07 5.04
C TYR A 75 29.76 -1.57 4.09
N ILE A 76 28.56 -2.18 4.11
CA ILE A 76 27.47 -1.84 3.19
C ILE A 76 26.55 -0.80 3.85
N PRO A 77 26.44 0.43 3.31
CA PRO A 77 25.57 1.47 3.88
C PRO A 77 24.10 1.23 3.54
N LEU A 78 23.51 0.16 4.09
CA LEU A 78 22.13 -0.27 3.83
C LEU A 78 21.12 0.82 4.17
N THR A 79 21.34 1.57 5.25
CA THR A 79 20.46 2.67 5.67
C THR A 79 20.35 3.76 4.61
N PHE A 80 21.48 4.10 3.98
CA PHE A 80 21.51 5.08 2.90
C PHE A 80 20.70 4.57 1.71
N MET A 81 21.00 3.35 1.23
CA MET A 81 20.32 2.75 0.09
C MET A 81 18.81 2.61 0.31
N LEU A 82 18.40 2.17 1.51
CA LEU A 82 17.00 2.05 1.89
C LEU A 82 16.30 3.43 1.88
N GLY A 83 16.98 4.48 2.35
CA GLY A 83 16.48 5.85 2.29
C GLY A 83 16.13 6.31 0.88
N PHE A 84 17.03 6.10 -0.10
CA PHE A 84 16.75 6.44 -1.51
C PHE A 84 15.63 5.59 -2.08
N PHE A 85 15.66 4.29 -1.81
CA PHE A 85 14.64 3.38 -2.31
C PHE A 85 13.24 3.78 -1.81
N VAL A 86 13.09 3.99 -0.50
CA VAL A 86 11.81 4.40 0.10
C VAL A 86 11.36 5.75 -0.46
N LYS A 87 12.27 6.73 -0.62
CA LYS A 87 11.94 8.02 -1.23
C LYS A 87 11.33 7.86 -2.62
N ILE A 88 11.98 7.09 -3.50
CA ILE A 88 11.49 6.85 -4.86
C ILE A 88 10.13 6.14 -4.85
N VAL A 89 9.94 5.16 -3.97
CA VAL A 89 8.66 4.43 -3.85
C VAL A 89 7.54 5.37 -3.41
N VAL A 90 7.79 6.23 -2.43
CA VAL A 90 6.80 7.22 -1.94
C VAL A 90 6.48 8.26 -3.02
N GLU A 91 7.47 8.73 -3.77
CA GLU A 91 7.28 9.66 -4.88
C GLU A 91 6.40 9.04 -5.98
N ARG A 92 6.69 7.80 -6.39
CA ARG A 92 5.86 7.06 -7.35
C ARG A 92 4.45 6.82 -6.85
N TRP A 93 4.30 6.49 -5.56
CA TRP A 93 2.99 6.34 -4.93
C TRP A 93 2.19 7.64 -4.98
N ASN A 94 2.79 8.77 -4.60
CA ASN A 94 2.14 10.08 -4.69
C ASN A 94 1.76 10.42 -6.14
N ASN A 95 2.65 10.19 -7.09
CA ASN A 95 2.37 10.41 -8.51
C ASN A 95 1.21 9.54 -8.99
N MET A 96 1.15 8.26 -8.58
CA MET A 96 0.01 7.39 -8.89
C MET A 96 -1.31 7.94 -8.33
N PHE A 97 -1.32 8.43 -7.08
CA PHE A 97 -2.50 9.01 -6.44
C PHE A 97 -2.95 10.33 -7.09
N ALA A 98 -2.02 11.21 -7.43
CA ALA A 98 -2.31 12.48 -8.09
C ALA A 98 -2.89 12.28 -9.51
N ASN A 99 -2.48 11.21 -10.19
CA ASN A 99 -2.97 10.85 -11.52
C ASN A 99 -4.27 10.02 -11.51
N ILE A 100 -4.87 9.75 -10.35
CA ILE A 100 -6.22 9.17 -10.30
C ILE A 100 -7.19 10.24 -10.84
N GLY A 101 -7.69 10.03 -12.06
CA GLY A 101 -8.63 10.94 -12.71
C GLY A 101 -9.99 10.96 -12.01
N PHE A 102 -10.17 11.83 -11.03
CA PHE A 102 -11.47 12.11 -10.41
C PHE A 102 -12.42 12.78 -11.41
N VAL A 103 -13.68 12.36 -11.41
CA VAL A 103 -14.68 12.81 -12.40
C VAL A 103 -15.36 14.13 -12.01
N ASP A 104 -15.14 14.63 -10.79
CA ASP A 104 -15.83 15.79 -10.21
C ASP A 104 -15.62 17.07 -11.03
N SER A 105 -14.36 17.37 -11.39
CA SER A 105 -14.03 18.55 -12.19
C SER A 105 -14.69 18.51 -13.57
N VAL A 106 -14.73 17.33 -14.19
CA VAL A 106 -15.37 17.14 -15.50
C VAL A 106 -16.89 17.21 -15.37
N ALA A 107 -17.47 16.68 -14.29
CA ALA A 107 -18.90 16.77 -14.02
C ALA A 107 -19.36 18.24 -13.92
N HIS A 108 -18.60 19.07 -13.21
CA HIS A 108 -18.88 20.51 -13.14
C HIS A 108 -18.81 21.19 -14.51
N ALA A 109 -17.80 20.84 -15.34
CA ALA A 109 -17.69 21.36 -16.70
C ALA A 109 -18.85 20.93 -17.60
N VAL A 110 -19.28 19.66 -17.53
CA VAL A 110 -20.41 19.15 -18.31
C VAL A 110 -21.72 19.86 -17.92
N CYS A 111 -21.92 20.12 -16.62
CA CYS A 111 -23.09 20.86 -16.14
C CYS A 111 -23.10 22.34 -16.59
N SER A 112 -21.94 22.98 -16.72
CA SER A 112 -21.87 24.39 -17.15
C SER A 112 -22.03 24.57 -18.66
N VAL A 113 -21.54 23.60 -19.45
CA VAL A 113 -21.59 23.61 -20.92
C VAL A 113 -22.94 23.11 -21.44
N VAL A 114 -23.44 21.97 -20.94
CA VAL A 114 -24.68 21.36 -21.44
C VAL A 114 -25.87 21.88 -20.61
N ARG A 115 -26.39 23.04 -20.99
CA ARG A 115 -27.51 23.71 -20.30
C ARG A 115 -28.86 23.21 -20.82
N GLY A 116 -29.86 23.15 -19.92
CA GLY A 116 -31.24 22.77 -20.25
C GLY A 116 -31.83 21.71 -19.31
N SER A 117 -33.13 21.81 -19.08
CA SER A 117 -33.94 20.93 -18.22
C SER A 117 -34.70 19.86 -18.99
N ASP A 118 -34.58 19.82 -20.32
CA ASP A 118 -35.24 18.82 -21.15
C ASP A 118 -34.77 17.40 -20.84
N SER A 119 -35.68 16.43 -20.95
CA SER A 119 -35.37 15.01 -20.77
C SER A 119 -34.18 14.56 -21.65
N LYS A 120 -34.09 15.07 -22.88
CA LYS A 120 -32.98 14.79 -23.79
C LYS A 120 -31.64 15.31 -23.26
N THR A 121 -31.60 16.56 -22.80
CA THR A 121 -30.40 17.21 -22.27
C THR A 121 -29.92 16.57 -20.97
N ILE A 122 -30.87 16.18 -20.09
CA ILE A 122 -30.57 15.41 -18.87
C ILE A 122 -29.94 14.06 -19.23
N LYS A 123 -30.50 13.33 -20.20
CA LYS A 123 -29.93 12.06 -20.69
C LYS A 123 -28.53 12.25 -21.27
N THR A 124 -28.27 13.34 -22.00
CA THR A 124 -26.94 13.65 -22.55
C THR A 124 -25.91 13.84 -21.44
N ARG A 125 -26.19 14.67 -20.42
CA ARG A 125 -25.27 14.86 -19.28
C ARG A 125 -24.97 13.54 -18.56
N ARG A 126 -26.00 12.74 -18.28
CA ARG A 126 -25.85 11.43 -17.64
C ARG A 126 -25.02 10.46 -18.49
N ASN A 127 -25.24 10.43 -19.80
CA ASN A 127 -24.49 9.55 -20.71
C ASN A 127 -23.00 9.92 -20.79
N ILE A 128 -22.68 11.22 -20.85
CA ILE A 128 -21.28 11.69 -20.83
C ILE A 128 -20.58 11.20 -19.56
N MET A 129 -21.20 11.41 -18.38
CA MET A 129 -20.63 10.95 -17.11
C MET A 129 -20.50 9.44 -17.02
N ARG A 130 -21.49 8.69 -17.54
CA ARG A 130 -21.43 7.21 -17.59
C ARG A 130 -20.26 6.70 -18.43
N TYR A 131 -19.98 7.33 -19.57
CA TYR A 131 -18.82 6.96 -20.39
C TYR A 131 -17.50 7.26 -19.69
N LEU A 132 -17.38 8.38 -18.99
CA LEU A 132 -16.18 8.71 -18.21
C LEU A 132 -15.96 7.71 -17.07
N CYS A 133 -17.01 7.38 -16.31
CA CYS A 133 -16.94 6.37 -15.25
C CYS A 133 -16.60 4.97 -15.82
N LEU A 134 -17.17 4.61 -16.97
CA LEU A 134 -16.87 3.33 -17.63
C LEU A 134 -15.39 3.24 -18.00
N MET A 135 -14.84 4.28 -18.62
CA MET A 135 -13.41 4.35 -18.95
C MET A 135 -12.54 4.24 -17.70
N GLN A 136 -12.90 4.93 -16.61
CA GLN A 136 -12.18 4.85 -15.34
C GLN A 136 -12.19 3.42 -14.77
N ILE A 137 -13.33 2.73 -14.78
CA ILE A 137 -13.43 1.35 -14.28
C ILE A 137 -12.60 0.40 -15.14
N LEU A 138 -12.59 0.55 -16.47
CA LEU A 138 -11.79 -0.28 -17.36
C LEU A 138 -10.29 -0.15 -17.05
N VAL A 139 -9.79 1.08 -16.91
CA VAL A 139 -8.38 1.34 -16.55
C VAL A 139 -8.06 0.80 -15.15
N LEU A 140 -8.93 1.06 -14.17
CA LEU A 140 -8.73 0.58 -12.79
C LEU A 140 -8.79 -0.94 -12.68
N ARG A 141 -9.57 -1.63 -13.53
CA ARG A 141 -9.62 -3.10 -13.60
C ARG A 141 -8.29 -3.70 -14.06
N ASP A 142 -7.57 -3.00 -14.93
CA ASP A 142 -6.29 -3.47 -15.45
C ASP A 142 -5.17 -3.30 -14.42
N ILE A 143 -5.19 -2.20 -13.65
CA ILE A 143 -4.15 -1.86 -12.67
C ILE A 143 -4.42 -2.50 -11.29
N SER A 144 -5.68 -2.51 -10.83
CA SER A 144 -6.05 -2.94 -9.47
C SER A 144 -6.64 -4.34 -9.44
N VAL A 145 -5.95 -5.26 -8.77
CA VAL A 145 -6.44 -6.63 -8.52
C VAL A 145 -7.79 -6.62 -7.80
N ARG A 146 -8.04 -5.64 -6.92
CA ARG A 146 -9.30 -5.55 -6.19
C ARG A 146 -10.47 -5.21 -7.12
N VAL A 147 -10.26 -4.30 -8.07
CA VAL A 147 -11.27 -3.94 -9.07
C VAL A 147 -11.46 -5.09 -10.05
N ARG A 148 -10.38 -5.77 -10.46
CA ARG A 148 -10.46 -6.99 -11.27
C ARG A 148 -11.25 -8.12 -10.62
N LYS A 149 -11.11 -8.31 -9.30
CA LYS A 149 -11.93 -9.28 -8.55
C LYS A 149 -13.40 -8.88 -8.46
N CYS A 150 -13.69 -7.58 -8.44
CA CYS A 150 -15.06 -7.07 -8.41
C CYS A 150 -15.75 -7.16 -9.79
N PHE A 151 -15.00 -6.93 -10.86
CA PHE A 151 -15.47 -6.98 -12.26
C PHE A 151 -14.61 -7.94 -13.09
N PRO A 152 -14.67 -9.26 -12.85
CA PRO A 152 -13.80 -10.23 -13.50
C PRO A 152 -14.07 -10.38 -15.00
N THR A 153 -15.32 -10.24 -15.43
CA THR A 153 -15.71 -10.39 -16.84
C THR A 153 -16.44 -9.16 -17.36
N MET A 154 -16.43 -8.95 -18.69
CA MET A 154 -17.18 -7.85 -19.29
C MET A 154 -18.69 -7.98 -19.02
N GLN A 155 -19.22 -9.19 -18.89
CA GLN A 155 -20.63 -9.42 -18.53
C GLN A 155 -20.98 -8.92 -17.13
N THR A 156 -20.08 -9.10 -16.14
CA THR A 156 -20.27 -8.53 -14.79
C THR A 156 -20.27 -7.01 -14.81
N LEU A 157 -19.43 -6.40 -15.66
CA LEU A 157 -19.40 -4.96 -15.85
C LEU A 157 -20.71 -4.44 -16.48
N ILE A 158 -21.21 -5.10 -17.52
CA ILE A 158 -22.48 -4.76 -18.17
C ILE A 158 -23.64 -4.90 -17.19
N SER A 159 -23.64 -5.96 -16.38
CA SER A 159 -24.68 -6.21 -15.37
C SER A 159 -24.67 -5.14 -14.26
N ALA A 160 -23.48 -4.71 -13.81
CA ALA A 160 -23.33 -3.61 -12.88
C ALA A 160 -23.73 -2.25 -13.51
N GLY A 161 -23.41 -2.04 -14.79
CA GLY A 161 -23.82 -0.88 -15.56
C GLY A 161 -25.35 -0.76 -15.70
N LYS A 162 -26.07 -1.89 -15.79
CA LYS A 162 -27.55 -1.90 -15.75
C LYS A 162 -28.09 -1.41 -14.40
N PHE A 163 -27.42 -1.71 -13.29
CA PHE A 163 -27.75 -1.19 -11.96
C PHE A 163 -27.39 0.30 -11.81
N LEU A 164 -26.25 0.74 -12.36
CA LEU A 164 -25.85 2.16 -12.40
C LEU A 164 -26.78 3.00 -13.31
N CYS A 165 -27.50 2.36 -14.23
CA CYS A 165 -28.49 2.98 -15.12
C CYS A 165 -29.85 3.26 -14.47
N LEU A 166 -30.14 2.66 -13.31
CA LEU A 166 -31.43 2.79 -12.60
C LEU A 166 -31.51 4.00 -11.65
N PHE A 167 -30.48 4.85 -11.61
CA PHE A 167 -30.50 6.16 -10.95
C PHE A 167 -30.42 7.31 -11.98
#